data_AF-A0A2G9TG50-F1
#
_entry.id   AF-A0A2G9TG50-F1
#
_cell.length_a   1.000
_cell.length_b   1.000
_cell.length_c   1.000
_cell.angle_alpha   90.00
_cell.angle_beta   90.00
_cell.angle_gamma   90.00
#
_symmetry.space_group_name_H-M   'P 1'
#
loop_
_entity.id
_entity.type
_entity.pdbx_description
1 polymer ?
#
loop_
_entity_poly.entity_id
_entity_poly.type
_entity_poly.pdbx_seq_one_letter_code
_entity_poly.pdbx_strand_id
1 'polypeptide(L)'
;LFADVTQTSALAATVQNSNGVLFVPAFGGLQTPINDDTACCGFLGIRPDTTKAHMICGGVAANDFVCETIATLTDIPIQRMKDGGYVASRGAALLAGFVQGMWNEADLETMVEVDRCFEPSEEASESLRQSYQLWLKAVQRCSKFYDS
;
A
#
# COMPACT_ATOMS: atom_id res chain seq x y z
N LEU A 1 3.26 8.71 17.35
CA LEU A 1 2.79 8.49 15.96
C LEU A 1 3.62 9.38 15.06
N PHE A 2 4.03 8.92 13.87
CA PHE A 2 4.75 9.76 12.91
C PHE A 2 3.81 10.84 12.38
N ALA A 3 4.28 12.09 12.33
CA ALA A 3 3.51 13.21 11.79
C ALA A 3 3.55 13.24 10.25
N ASP A 4 4.57 12.60 9.66
CA ASP A 4 4.83 12.57 8.23
C ASP A 4 5.01 11.12 7.75
N VAL A 5 4.29 10.75 6.69
CA VAL A 5 4.36 9.43 6.05
C VAL A 5 5.73 9.19 5.42
N THR A 6 6.45 10.23 4.99
CA THR A 6 7.80 10.05 4.42
C THR A 6 8.78 9.48 5.44
N GLN A 7 8.62 9.83 6.72
CA GLN A 7 9.43 9.30 7.83
C GLN A 7 9.22 7.79 8.01
N THR A 8 8.03 7.29 7.67
CA THR A 8 7.73 5.86 7.74
C THR A 8 8.48 5.06 6.68
N SER A 9 8.63 5.62 5.48
CA SER A 9 9.44 5.04 4.40
C SER A 9 10.93 5.04 4.76
N ALA A 10 11.43 6.18 5.27
CA ALA A 10 12.83 6.29 5.68
C ALA A 10 13.19 5.30 6.80
N LEU A 11 12.30 5.12 7.78
CA LEU A 11 12.54 4.17 8.86
C LEU A 11 12.43 2.71 8.38
N ALA A 12 11.50 2.39 7.46
CA ALA A 12 11.42 1.06 6.86
C ALA A 12 12.69 0.70 6.08
N ALA A 13 13.30 1.68 5.38
CA ALA A 13 14.56 1.49 4.67
C ALA A 13 15.78 1.25 5.59
N THR A 14 15.66 1.42 6.90
CA THR A 14 16.77 1.14 7.84
C THR A 14 16.95 -0.35 8.13
N VAL A 15 15.98 -1.19 7.76
CA VAL A 15 16.05 -2.65 7.90
C VAL A 15 16.06 -3.31 6.53
N GLN A 16 16.79 -4.42 6.40
CA GLN A 16 16.91 -5.12 5.13
C GLN A 16 15.62 -5.84 4.71
N ASN A 17 14.81 -6.26 5.69
CA ASN A 17 13.55 -6.97 5.47
C ASN A 17 12.67 -6.87 6.73
N SER A 18 11.47 -7.47 6.69
CA SER A 18 10.52 -7.47 7.81
C SER A 18 10.92 -8.39 8.98
N ASN A 19 12.00 -9.17 8.86
CA ASN A 19 12.43 -10.20 9.81
C ASN A 19 11.31 -11.19 10.19
N GLY A 20 10.40 -11.45 9.25
CA GLY A 20 9.25 -12.33 9.45
C GLY A 20 8.09 -11.70 10.23
N VAL A 21 8.18 -10.42 10.59
CA VAL A 21 7.05 -9.68 11.14
C VAL A 21 6.02 -9.43 10.05
N LEU A 22 4.77 -9.77 10.33
CA LEU A 22 3.63 -9.60 9.44
C LEU A 22 2.57 -8.79 10.14
N PHE A 23 1.92 -7.90 9.40
CA PHE A 23 0.81 -7.12 9.89
C PHE A 23 -0.45 -7.42 9.08
N VAL A 24 -1.54 -7.74 9.78
CA VAL A 24 -2.87 -7.94 9.21
C VAL A 24 -3.78 -6.81 9.72
N PRO A 25 -4.09 -5.79 8.91
CA PRO A 25 -4.86 -4.60 9.34
C PRO A 25 -6.37 -4.82 9.36
N ALA A 26 -6.87 -5.93 9.90
CA ALA A 26 -8.31 -6.24 9.96
C ALA A 26 -9.01 -5.54 11.14
N PHE A 27 -8.90 -4.21 11.25
CA PHE A 27 -9.48 -3.44 12.36
C PHE A 27 -11.01 -3.46 12.39
N GLY A 28 -11.65 -3.61 11.22
CA GLY A 28 -13.09 -3.78 11.06
C GLY A 28 -13.41 -5.02 10.24
N GLY A 29 -12.62 -6.09 10.43
CA GLY A 29 -12.66 -7.29 9.60
C GLY A 29 -11.87 -7.16 8.29
N LEU A 30 -11.96 -8.21 7.48
CA LEU A 30 -11.39 -8.32 6.14
C LEU A 30 -12.51 -8.18 5.12
N GLN A 31 -12.43 -7.16 4.28
CA GLN A 31 -13.38 -6.97 3.18
C GLN A 31 -13.09 -7.93 2.02
N THR A 32 -13.67 -7.67 0.84
CA THR A 32 -13.44 -8.41 -0.39
C THR A 32 -11.95 -8.67 -0.63
N PRO A 33 -11.56 -9.89 -1.07
CA PRO A 33 -12.41 -11.02 -1.45
C PRO A 33 -12.81 -11.95 -0.29
N ILE A 34 -12.26 -11.74 0.92
CA ILE A 34 -12.41 -12.68 2.04
C ILE A 34 -13.77 -12.51 2.72
N ASN A 35 -14.27 -11.27 2.82
CA ASN A 35 -15.59 -10.94 3.38
C ASN A 35 -15.84 -11.56 4.76
N ASP A 36 -14.89 -11.32 5.67
CA ASP A 36 -14.91 -11.80 7.04
C ASP A 36 -14.88 -10.61 8.00
N ASP A 37 -16.06 -10.19 8.45
CA ASP A 37 -16.24 -9.10 9.42
C ASP A 37 -15.79 -9.47 10.84
N THR A 38 -15.52 -10.76 11.09
CA THR A 38 -15.06 -11.29 12.38
C THR A 38 -13.54 -11.45 12.47
N ALA A 39 -12.81 -11.11 11.40
CA ALA A 39 -11.36 -11.15 11.40
C ALA A 39 -10.77 -10.10 12.36
N CYS A 40 -9.63 -10.42 13.00
CA CYS A 40 -8.97 -9.52 13.93
C CYS A 40 -7.67 -8.91 13.36
N CYS A 41 -7.40 -7.67 13.77
CA CYS A 41 -6.10 -7.04 13.50
C CYS A 41 -5.00 -7.69 14.33
N GLY A 42 -3.81 -7.88 13.75
CA GLY A 42 -2.67 -8.42 14.50
C GLY A 42 -1.31 -8.20 13.86
N PHE A 43 -0.29 -8.10 14.71
CA PHE A 43 1.11 -8.33 14.35
C PHE A 43 1.49 -9.78 14.67
N LEU A 44 2.01 -10.50 13.69
CA LEU A 44 2.45 -11.88 13.83
C LEU A 44 3.96 -11.97 13.57
N GLY A 45 4.63 -12.93 14.20
CA GLY A 45 6.05 -13.18 13.96
C GLY A 45 7.02 -12.25 14.70
N ILE A 46 6.56 -11.54 15.73
CA ILE A 46 7.43 -10.72 16.59
C ILE A 46 8.47 -11.60 17.29
N ARG A 47 9.73 -11.16 17.24
CA ARG A 47 10.91 -11.79 17.86
C ARG A 47 11.65 -10.78 18.77
N PRO A 48 12.53 -11.22 19.67
CA PRO A 48 13.25 -10.32 20.57
C PRO A 48 14.09 -9.23 19.88
N ASP A 49 14.54 -9.48 18.66
CA ASP A 49 15.29 -8.56 17.79
C ASP A 49 14.39 -7.68 16.91
N THR A 50 13.07 -7.79 17.04
CA THR A 50 12.11 -6.93 16.33
C THR A 50 12.20 -5.49 16.82
N THR A 51 12.59 -4.60 15.93
CA THR A 51 12.64 -3.14 16.18
C THR A 51 11.38 -2.43 15.67
N LYS A 52 11.20 -1.15 16.06
CA LYS A 52 10.12 -0.29 15.56
C LYS A 52 10.08 -0.18 14.04
N ALA A 53 11.23 -0.31 13.37
CA ALA A 53 11.31 -0.25 11.91
C ALA A 53 10.56 -1.41 11.23
N HIS A 54 10.41 -2.56 11.90
CA HIS A 54 9.65 -3.71 11.40
C HIS A 54 8.13 -3.59 11.65
N MET A 55 7.68 -2.63 12.46
CA MET A 55 6.28 -2.50 12.91
C MET A 55 5.60 -1.23 12.37
N ILE A 56 6.03 -0.76 11.19
CA ILE A 56 5.50 0.45 10.56
C ILE A 56 4.29 0.11 9.71
N CYS A 57 3.22 0.90 9.83
CA CYS A 57 2.02 0.82 9.01
C CYS A 57 1.54 2.25 8.70
N GLY A 58 1.22 2.58 7.44
CA GLY A 58 0.69 3.91 7.12
C GLY A 58 0.70 4.30 5.64
N GLY A 59 -0.10 5.34 5.32
CA GLY A 59 -0.17 6.13 4.08
C GLY A 59 0.32 5.47 2.79
N VAL A 60 -0.50 4.60 2.21
CA VAL A 60 -0.16 3.68 1.10
C VAL A 60 0.38 4.40 -0.14
N ALA A 61 -0.22 5.53 -0.53
CA ALA A 61 0.10 6.20 -1.80
C ALA A 61 1.30 7.16 -1.74
N ALA A 62 1.66 7.66 -0.55
CA ALA A 62 2.79 8.59 -0.38
C ALA A 62 4.09 7.88 0.05
N ASN A 63 4.02 6.56 0.28
CA ASN A 63 5.15 5.76 0.75
C ASN A 63 5.81 5.04 -0.44
N ASP A 64 7.05 5.42 -0.77
CA ASP A 64 7.80 4.87 -1.90
C ASP A 64 7.96 3.35 -1.81
N PHE A 65 8.32 2.84 -0.63
CA PHE A 65 8.47 1.41 -0.39
C PHE A 65 7.17 0.63 -0.69
N VAL A 66 6.01 1.20 -0.36
CA VAL A 66 4.72 0.57 -0.64
C VAL A 66 4.42 0.58 -2.14
N CYS A 67 4.66 1.70 -2.84
CA CYS A 67 4.50 1.75 -4.29
C CYS A 67 5.42 0.75 -5.01
N GLU A 68 6.69 0.66 -4.63
CA GLU A 68 7.66 -0.31 -5.18
C GLU A 68 7.23 -1.76 -4.91
N THR A 69 6.72 -2.04 -3.71
CA THR A 69 6.22 -3.36 -3.34
C THR A 69 5.01 -3.77 -4.18
N ILE A 70 4.04 -2.87 -4.37
CA ILE A 70 2.84 -3.16 -5.17
C ILE A 70 3.24 -3.32 -6.64
N ALA A 71 4.10 -2.45 -7.18
CA ALA A 71 4.56 -2.55 -8.57
C ALA A 71 5.24 -3.91 -8.83
N THR A 72 6.12 -4.32 -7.91
CA THR A 72 6.84 -5.60 -8.01
C THR A 72 5.94 -6.81 -7.83
N LEU A 73 4.97 -6.77 -6.90
CA LEU A 73 4.05 -7.90 -6.67
C LEU A 73 3.04 -8.08 -7.80
N THR A 74 2.58 -6.97 -8.39
CA THR A 74 1.60 -6.97 -9.49
C THR A 74 2.24 -7.12 -10.87
N ASP A 75 3.56 -6.93 -10.95
CA ASP A 75 4.31 -6.89 -12.21
C ASP A 75 3.82 -5.79 -13.16
N ILE A 76 3.32 -4.69 -12.59
CA ILE A 76 2.75 -3.54 -13.30
C ILE A 76 3.42 -2.27 -12.79
N PRO A 77 3.96 -1.41 -13.68
CA PRO A 77 4.53 -0.13 -13.27
C PRO A 77 3.49 0.77 -12.59
N ILE A 78 3.86 1.40 -11.48
CA ILE A 78 2.99 2.32 -10.74
C ILE A 78 3.45 3.75 -10.93
N GLN A 79 2.50 4.63 -11.28
CA GLN A 79 2.74 6.06 -11.38
C GLN A 79 2.06 6.77 -10.21
N ARG A 80 2.81 7.56 -9.46
CA ARG A 80 2.28 8.40 -8.40
C ARG A 80 2.04 9.80 -8.93
N MET A 81 0.80 10.29 -8.76
CA MET A 81 0.44 11.67 -9.08
C MET A 81 1.10 12.64 -8.08
N LYS A 82 1.56 13.77 -8.59
CA LYS A 82 1.94 14.92 -7.77
C LYS A 82 0.72 15.53 -7.07
N ASP A 83 0.88 16.01 -5.84
CA ASP A 83 -0.20 16.53 -5.00
C ASP A 83 -1.36 15.52 -4.77
N GLY A 84 -0.99 14.28 -4.45
CA GLY A 84 -1.91 13.15 -4.26
C GLY A 84 -3.03 13.34 -3.21
N GLY A 85 -2.94 14.36 -2.35
CA GLY A 85 -3.95 14.67 -1.34
C GLY A 85 -5.32 15.09 -1.89
N TYR A 86 -5.38 15.50 -3.16
CA TYR A 86 -6.59 16.02 -3.81
C TYR A 86 -7.03 15.18 -5.02
N VAL A 87 -6.60 13.92 -5.13
CA VAL A 87 -6.89 13.07 -6.30
C VAL A 87 -8.39 12.89 -6.54
N ALA A 88 -9.16 12.67 -5.48
CA ALA A 88 -10.61 12.48 -5.60
C ALA A 88 -11.32 13.73 -6.12
N SER A 89 -11.00 14.91 -5.56
CA SER A 89 -11.58 16.18 -6.01
C SER A 89 -11.09 16.57 -7.41
N ARG A 90 -9.83 16.27 -7.75
CA ARG A 90 -9.30 16.46 -9.10
C ARG A 90 -10.04 15.59 -10.12
N GLY A 91 -10.25 14.30 -9.83
CA GLY A 91 -11.02 13.41 -10.71
C GLY A 91 -12.45 13.91 -10.95
N ALA A 92 -13.13 14.37 -9.89
CA ALA A 92 -14.46 14.97 -10.02
C ALA A 92 -14.44 16.25 -10.87
N ALA A 93 -13.45 17.12 -10.67
CA ALA A 93 -13.27 18.33 -11.47
C ALA A 93 -13.03 18.00 -12.95
N LEU A 94 -12.07 17.09 -13.23
CA LEU A 94 -11.70 16.61 -14.58
C LEU A 94 -12.92 16.08 -15.36
N LEU A 95 -13.73 15.23 -14.72
CA LEU A 95 -14.95 14.70 -15.32
C LEU A 95 -15.98 15.80 -15.61
N ALA A 96 -16.21 16.71 -14.65
CA ALA A 96 -17.19 17.78 -14.80
C ALA A 96 -16.83 18.75 -15.93
N GLY A 97 -15.56 19.19 -16.01
CA GLY A 97 -15.13 20.11 -17.07
C GLY A 97 -15.07 19.44 -18.45
N PHE A 98 -14.75 18.15 -18.55
CA PHE A 98 -14.85 17.41 -19.81
C PHE A 98 -16.30 17.36 -20.32
N VAL A 99 -17.27 17.03 -19.45
CA VAL A 99 -18.69 16.98 -19.82
C VAL A 99 -19.23 18.36 -20.22
N GLN A 100 -18.74 19.44 -19.58
CA GLN A 100 -19.12 20.81 -19.93
C GLN A 100 -18.38 21.35 -21.18
N GLY A 101 -17.53 20.55 -21.81
CA GLY A 101 -16.75 20.96 -22.97
C GLY A 101 -15.69 22.03 -22.66
N MET A 102 -15.33 22.18 -21.39
CA MET A 102 -14.25 23.09 -20.97
C MET A 102 -12.88 22.57 -21.39
N TRP A 103 -12.76 21.24 -21.51
CA TRP A 103 -11.54 20.54 -21.88
C TRP A 103 -11.84 19.46 -22.91
N ASN A 104 -10.86 19.18 -23.76
CA ASN A 104 -10.85 18.04 -24.68
C ASN A 104 -9.87 16.96 -24.19
N GLU A 105 -9.82 15.83 -24.89
CA GLU A 105 -8.97 14.69 -24.53
C GLU A 105 -7.48 15.05 -24.46
N ALA A 106 -6.99 15.89 -25.38
CA ALA A 106 -5.59 16.33 -25.38
C ALA A 106 -5.25 17.22 -24.18
N ASP A 107 -6.22 18.02 -23.70
CA ASP A 107 -6.02 18.83 -22.50
C ASP A 107 -5.84 17.94 -21.26
N LEU A 108 -6.57 16.82 -21.16
CA LEU A 108 -6.54 15.91 -20.00
C LEU A 108 -5.17 15.29 -19.76
N GLU A 109 -4.44 14.95 -20.83
CA GLU A 109 -3.09 14.35 -20.73
C GLU A 109 -2.11 15.28 -20.01
N THR A 110 -2.30 16.59 -20.12
CA THR A 110 -1.43 17.59 -19.50
C THR A 110 -1.83 17.96 -18.07
N MET A 111 -3.04 17.60 -17.64
CA MET A 111 -3.60 18.00 -16.34
C MET A 111 -3.21 17.08 -15.17
N VAL A 112 -2.59 15.94 -15.47
CA VAL A 112 -2.11 14.98 -14.48
C VAL A 112 -0.58 14.99 -14.49
N GLU A 113 0.00 15.67 -13.50
CA GLU A 113 1.45 15.64 -13.29
C GLU A 113 1.84 14.40 -12.50
N VAL A 114 2.77 13.62 -13.03
CA VAL A 114 3.38 12.47 -12.35
C VAL A 114 4.56 12.96 -11.52
N ASP A 115 4.58 12.59 -10.24
CA ASP A 115 5.70 12.83 -9.32
C ASP A 115 6.80 11.79 -9.55
N ARG A 116 6.45 10.50 -9.51
CA ARG A 116 7.40 9.39 -9.63
C ARG A 116 6.76 8.16 -10.27
N CYS A 117 7.55 7.45 -11.07
CA CYS A 117 7.23 6.12 -11.58
C CYS A 117 8.03 5.05 -10.83
N PHE A 118 7.38 3.93 -10.52
CA PHE A 118 7.94 2.78 -9.82
C PHE A 118 7.85 1.56 -10.72
N GLU A 119 9.01 1.06 -11.15
CA GLU A 119 9.11 -0.11 -12.02
C GLU A 119 9.19 -1.39 -11.18
N PRO A 120 8.67 -2.53 -11.67
CA PRO A 120 8.83 -3.83 -11.02
C PRO A 120 10.31 -4.20 -10.84
N SER A 121 10.68 -4.68 -9.66
CA SER A 121 12.04 -5.15 -9.36
C SER A 121 12.16 -6.67 -9.51
N GLU A 122 12.94 -7.13 -10.50
CA GLU A 122 13.24 -8.55 -10.72
C GLU A 122 13.97 -9.17 -9.51
N GLU A 123 14.92 -8.44 -8.93
CA GLU A 123 15.70 -8.90 -7.78
C GLU A 123 14.82 -9.15 -6.54
N ALA A 124 13.87 -8.25 -6.27
CA ALA A 124 13.01 -8.36 -5.10
C ALA A 124 11.81 -9.31 -5.32
N SER A 125 11.45 -9.59 -6.57
CA SER A 125 10.22 -10.29 -6.94
C SER A 125 10.03 -11.64 -6.25
N GLU A 126 11.07 -12.48 -6.24
CA GLU A 126 10.98 -13.81 -5.63
C GLU A 126 10.78 -13.73 -4.10
N SER A 127 11.59 -12.92 -3.42
CA SER A 127 11.52 -12.75 -1.96
C SER A 127 10.20 -12.13 -1.50
N LEU A 128 9.66 -11.17 -2.27
CA LEU A 128 8.37 -10.54 -2.01
C LEU A 128 7.22 -11.53 -2.20
N ARG A 129 7.25 -12.37 -3.24
CA ARG A 129 6.25 -13.43 -3.43
C ARG A 129 6.25 -14.43 -2.27
N GLN A 130 7.42 -14.82 -1.78
CA GLN A 130 7.51 -15.67 -0.59
C GLN A 130 6.91 -14.98 0.65
N SER A 131 7.22 -13.70 0.85
CA SER A 131 6.67 -12.90 1.94
C SER A 131 5.14 -12.75 1.83
N TYR A 132 4.62 -12.59 0.61
CA TYR A 132 3.19 -12.55 0.33
C TYR A 132 2.50 -13.88 0.69
N GLN A 133 3.11 -15.03 0.35
CA GLN A 133 2.57 -16.34 0.76
C GLN A 133 2.55 -16.52 2.28
N LEU A 134 3.55 -16.00 3.00
CA LEU A 134 3.55 -15.97 4.46
C LEU A 134 2.45 -15.04 5.00
N TRP A 135 2.25 -13.89 4.37
CA TRP A 135 1.18 -12.96 4.70
C TRP A 135 -0.20 -13.60 4.53
N LEU A 136 -0.46 -14.35 3.44
CA LEU A 136 -1.71 -15.10 3.27
C LEU A 136 -1.97 -16.08 4.41
N LYS A 137 -0.92 -16.76 4.91
CA LYS A 137 -1.03 -17.63 6.09
C LYS A 137 -1.30 -16.84 7.37
N ALA A 138 -0.84 -15.60 7.48
CA ALA A 138 -1.16 -14.73 8.61
C ALA A 138 -2.62 -14.26 8.54
N VAL A 139 -3.10 -13.89 7.36
CA VAL A 139 -4.50 -13.53 7.10
C VAL A 139 -5.44 -14.66 7.51
N GLN A 140 -5.13 -15.90 7.12
CA GLN A 140 -5.90 -17.08 7.54
C GLN A 140 -5.95 -17.27 9.05
N ARG A 141 -4.88 -16.94 9.78
CA ARG A 141 -4.84 -17.03 11.25
C ARG A 141 -5.65 -15.94 11.95
N CYS A 142 -5.79 -14.79 11.29
CA CYS A 142 -6.59 -13.66 11.77
C CYS A 142 -8.07 -13.78 11.37
N SER A 143 -8.40 -14.67 10.42
CA SER A 143 -9.78 -14.90 9.97
C SER A 143 -10.58 -15.64 11.03
N LYS A 144 -11.89 -15.40 11.10
CA LYS A 144 -12.83 -16.04 12.02
C LYS A 144 -12.42 -15.95 13.48
N PHE A 145 -11.76 -14.85 13.85
CA PHE A 145 -11.19 -14.72 15.18
C PHE A 145 -12.25 -14.49 16.25
N TYR A 146 -13.30 -13.73 15.90
CA TYR A 146 -14.43 -13.46 16.79
C TYR A 146 -15.65 -14.36 16.52
N ASP A 147 -15.55 -15.30 15.59
CA ASP A 147 -16.55 -16.36 15.40
C ASP A 147 -16.55 -17.27 16.65
N SER A 148 -17.70 -17.38 17.31
CA SER A 148 -17.91 -18.18 18.52
C SER A 148 -18.07 -19.67 18.23
#